data_AF-A0A7W2GGN8-F1
#
_entry.id   AF-A0A7W2GGN8-F1
#
_cell.length_a   1.000
_cell.length_b   1.000
_cell.length_c   1.000
_cell.angle_alpha   90.00
_cell.angle_beta   90.00
_cell.angle_gamma   90.00
#
_symmetry.space_group_name_H-M   'P 1'
#
loop_
_entity.id
_entity.type
_entity.pdbx_description
1 polymer ?
#
loop_
_entity_poly.entity_id
_entity_poly.type
_entity_poly.pdbx_seq_one_letter_code
_entity_poly.pdbx_strand_id
1 'polypeptide(L)'
;MSRSNPLFYGKILLFGEYGIIKDSMGLSIPHTYYKGAFQFEPSFNKEQSKSNENLFKYLAYLKTDEAPCRFNTTAFESDLNNGLYFDSSIPQGFGVGSSGALVAAIYDRYCEEKISKNPQQSSDIKTLKKIFSWMESYFHGKSSGIDPTICYMGLPLLIKSKDELGSVRLPSASSGAGAVFLLNSGAPGETQPMVEIFMEKLKEEGFRNMLKNQFVKYNDACIKAFVEGDTTPLFSNLKKLSKLVLENFEPMIPKGFHDLWKQGLESEEYFLKLCGSGGGGFVMGFTRDYDKTSELLKKYQPEVVYRF
;
A
#
# COMPACT_ATOMS: atom_id res chain seq x y z
N MET A 1 -23.34 17.05 19.03
CA MET A 1 -23.48 16.60 17.62
C MET A 1 -22.22 15.85 17.25
N SER A 2 -22.33 14.53 17.02
CA SER A 2 -21.20 13.71 16.56
C SER A 2 -20.73 14.23 15.19
N ARG A 3 -19.65 15.01 15.16
CA ARG A 3 -18.92 15.26 13.90
C ARG A 3 -18.32 13.91 13.50
N SER A 4 -18.91 13.23 12.51
CA SER A 4 -18.32 11.98 12.01
C SER A 4 -16.98 12.32 11.38
N ASN A 5 -15.89 11.87 12.00
CA ASN A 5 -14.57 12.06 11.43
C ASN A 5 -14.43 11.16 10.18
N PRO A 6 -13.82 11.66 9.09
CA PRO A 6 -13.65 10.87 7.88
C PRO A 6 -12.75 9.66 8.17
N LEU A 7 -13.10 8.52 7.53
CA LEU A 7 -12.27 7.32 7.54
C LEU A 7 -11.15 7.47 6.51
N PHE A 8 -9.94 7.07 6.89
CA PHE A 8 -8.78 6.94 6.01
C PHE A 8 -8.43 5.48 5.91
N TYR A 9 -8.52 4.95 4.69
CA TYR A 9 -8.26 3.55 4.43
C TYR A 9 -6.77 3.32 4.26
N GLY A 10 -6.32 2.10 4.59
CA GLY A 10 -5.02 1.64 4.16
C GLY A 10 -4.95 1.55 2.64
N LYS A 11 -3.80 1.12 2.14
CA LYS A 11 -3.57 0.89 0.71
C LYS A 11 -2.95 -0.47 0.49
N ILE A 12 -3.21 -1.04 -0.68
CA ILE A 12 -2.49 -2.19 -1.20
C ILE A 12 -1.85 -1.79 -2.51
N LEU A 13 -0.54 -2.05 -2.63
CA LEU A 13 0.15 -2.02 -3.91
C LEU A 13 -0.07 -3.38 -4.57
N LEU A 14 -0.89 -3.42 -5.61
CA LEU A 14 -1.14 -4.64 -6.38
C LEU A 14 0.08 -5.03 -7.21
N PHE A 15 0.74 -4.03 -7.77
CA PHE A 15 1.89 -4.17 -8.67
C PHE A 15 2.84 -2.99 -8.49
N GLY A 16 4.15 -3.20 -8.68
CA GLY A 16 5.17 -2.14 -8.67
C GLY A 16 6.03 -2.05 -7.40
N GLU A 17 6.14 -3.13 -6.61
CA GLU A 17 6.87 -3.17 -5.33
C GLU A 17 8.33 -2.72 -5.44
N TYR A 18 8.96 -3.01 -6.58
CA TYR A 18 10.34 -2.65 -6.86
C TYR A 18 10.43 -1.38 -7.73
N GLY A 19 9.59 -0.38 -7.46
CA GLY A 19 9.52 0.92 -8.18
C GLY A 19 10.83 1.75 -8.19
N ILE A 20 11.92 1.21 -7.65
CA ILE A 20 13.31 1.64 -7.91
C ILE A 20 13.71 1.35 -9.36
N ILE A 21 13.07 0.38 -10.01
CA ILE A 21 13.33 0.05 -11.40
C ILE A 21 12.76 1.16 -12.28
N LYS A 22 13.66 1.93 -12.89
CA LYS A 22 13.35 2.99 -13.83
C LYS A 22 12.38 2.46 -14.90
N ASP A 23 11.30 3.19 -15.11
CA ASP A 23 10.26 2.92 -16.13
C ASP A 23 9.31 1.74 -15.86
N SER A 24 9.22 1.22 -14.63
CA SER A 24 8.18 0.25 -14.24
C SER A 24 6.90 0.95 -13.78
N MET A 25 5.74 0.43 -14.21
CA MET A 25 4.46 0.89 -13.68
C MET A 25 4.18 0.31 -12.28
N GLY A 26 3.34 1.00 -11.52
CA GLY A 26 2.74 0.52 -10.29
C GLY A 26 1.24 0.77 -10.25
N LEU A 27 0.50 -0.08 -9.56
CA LEU A 27 -0.94 0.07 -9.36
C LEU A 27 -1.25 -0.13 -7.88
N SER A 28 -1.79 0.91 -7.24
CA SER A 28 -2.27 0.83 -5.87
C SER A 28 -3.78 0.99 -5.81
N ILE A 29 -4.40 0.31 -4.86
CA ILE A 29 -5.82 0.43 -4.55
C ILE A 29 -6.00 0.74 -3.06
N PRO A 30 -7.09 1.42 -2.67
CA PRO A 30 -7.49 1.53 -1.28
C PRO A 30 -7.82 0.14 -0.72
N HIS A 31 -7.42 -0.11 0.52
CA HIS A 31 -7.77 -1.33 1.24
C HIS A 31 -8.80 -0.99 2.31
N THR A 32 -10.07 -1.27 2.01
CA THR A 32 -11.20 -0.77 2.82
C THR A 32 -11.39 -1.48 4.16
N TYR A 33 -10.80 -2.67 4.32
CA TYR A 33 -10.85 -3.44 5.57
C TYR A 33 -10.06 -2.74 6.70
N TYR A 34 -8.82 -2.33 6.39
CA TYR A 34 -7.99 -1.57 7.32
C TYR A 34 -8.25 -0.07 7.19
N LYS A 35 -8.59 0.58 8.32
CA LYS A 35 -8.96 1.98 8.33
C LYS A 35 -8.54 2.64 9.63
N GLY A 36 -8.36 3.95 9.57
CA GLY A 36 -8.17 4.79 10.74
C GLY A 36 -9.01 6.05 10.70
N ALA A 37 -9.30 6.58 11.88
CA ALA A 37 -9.98 7.85 12.05
C ALA A 37 -9.53 8.50 13.35
N PHE A 38 -9.66 9.82 13.39
CA PHE A 38 -9.57 10.54 14.63
C PHE A 38 -10.77 10.22 15.53
N GLN A 39 -10.51 10.02 16.80
CA GLN A 39 -11.51 9.85 17.85
C GLN A 39 -11.13 10.73 19.04
N PHE A 40 -12.11 10.97 19.92
CA PHE A 40 -11.91 11.71 21.16
C PHE A 40 -12.34 10.84 22.32
N GLU A 41 -11.50 10.75 23.34
CA GLU A 41 -11.81 10.00 24.55
C GLU A 41 -11.43 10.83 25.80
N PRO A 42 -12.34 11.01 26.78
CA PRO A 42 -12.04 11.70 28.03
C PRO A 42 -10.93 11.05 28.87
N SER A 43 -10.73 9.73 28.75
CA SER A 43 -9.68 9.00 29.46
C SER A 43 -9.02 7.95 28.58
N PHE A 44 -7.71 8.04 28.41
CA PHE A 44 -6.99 7.12 27.55
C PHE A 44 -6.64 5.79 28.21
N ASN A 45 -6.78 4.71 27.43
CA ASN A 45 -6.02 3.49 27.64
C ASN A 45 -4.56 3.67 27.18
N LYS A 46 -3.72 2.64 27.38
CA LYS A 46 -2.29 2.68 27.06
C LYS A 46 -1.99 2.96 25.57
N GLU A 47 -2.77 2.39 24.67
CA GLU A 47 -2.58 2.57 23.22
C GLU A 47 -3.01 3.97 22.76
N GLN A 48 -4.14 4.45 23.30
CA GLN A 48 -4.66 5.80 23.04
C GLN A 48 -3.69 6.88 23.56
N SER A 49 -3.12 6.70 24.75
CA SER A 49 -2.11 7.61 25.32
C SER A 49 -0.89 7.69 24.41
N LYS A 50 -0.37 6.54 23.97
CA LYS A 50 0.77 6.49 23.05
C LYS A 50 0.46 7.16 21.71
N SER A 51 -0.76 6.98 21.19
CA SER A 51 -1.22 7.64 19.96
C SER A 51 -1.23 9.17 20.13
N ASN A 52 -1.85 9.67 21.20
CA ASN A 52 -1.88 11.10 21.53
C ASN A 52 -0.49 11.71 21.74
N GLU A 53 0.38 11.05 22.51
CA GLU A 53 1.77 11.50 22.74
C GLU A 53 2.57 11.61 21.43
N ASN A 54 2.40 10.65 20.52
CA ASN A 54 3.05 10.70 19.22
C ASN A 54 2.49 11.83 18.34
N LEU A 55 1.20 12.12 18.44
CA LEU A 55 0.59 13.25 17.74
C LEU A 55 1.12 14.60 18.25
N PHE A 56 1.36 14.75 19.55
CA PHE A 56 2.02 15.95 20.09
C PHE A 56 3.44 16.14 19.54
N LYS A 57 4.23 15.06 19.43
CA LYS A 57 5.56 15.13 18.80
C LYS A 57 5.46 15.51 17.33
N TYR A 58 4.45 15.00 16.64
CA TYR A 58 4.24 15.31 15.24
C TYR A 58 3.72 16.74 15.02
N LEU A 59 2.90 17.28 15.92
CA LEU A 59 2.50 18.69 15.92
C LEU A 59 3.72 19.62 15.94
N ALA A 60 4.76 19.29 16.73
CA ALA A 60 6.00 20.07 16.73
C ALA A 60 6.68 20.09 15.36
N TYR A 61 6.68 18.96 14.63
CA TYR A 61 7.18 18.88 13.26
C TYR A 61 6.35 19.71 12.28
N LEU A 62 5.02 19.73 12.42
CA LEU A 62 4.16 20.55 11.55
C LEU A 62 4.31 22.06 11.77
N LYS A 63 4.90 22.50 12.89
CA LYS A 63 5.16 23.90 13.21
C LYS A 63 6.48 24.43 12.62
N THR A 64 7.27 23.60 11.92
CA THR A 64 8.58 24.03 11.40
C THR A 64 8.44 24.88 10.13
N ASP A 65 9.44 25.72 9.84
CA ASP A 65 9.42 26.63 8.69
C ASP A 65 9.51 25.90 7.34
N GLU A 66 9.92 24.64 7.33
CA GLU A 66 9.99 23.80 6.13
C GLU A 66 8.62 23.25 5.67
N ALA A 67 7.55 23.49 6.45
CA ALA A 67 6.22 23.01 6.11
C ALA A 67 5.76 23.53 4.73
N PRO A 68 5.42 22.63 3.78
CA PRO A 68 5.10 23.03 2.41
C PRO A 68 3.68 23.58 2.25
N CYS A 69 2.89 23.60 3.33
CA CYS A 69 1.56 24.20 3.40
C CYS A 69 1.28 24.71 4.82
N ARG A 70 0.23 25.53 4.96
CA ARG A 70 -0.20 26.06 6.25
C ARG A 70 -1.11 25.07 6.97
N PHE A 71 -0.75 24.77 8.21
CA PHE A 71 -1.54 23.95 9.12
C PHE A 71 -2.12 24.82 10.24
N ASN A 72 -3.39 24.62 10.56
CA ASN A 72 -4.03 25.18 11.75
C ASN A 72 -3.56 24.39 13.00
N THR A 73 -2.32 24.64 13.40
CA THR A 73 -1.67 23.95 14.52
C THR A 73 -2.30 24.29 15.86
N THR A 74 -2.90 25.48 16.01
CA THR A 74 -3.68 25.87 17.19
C THR A 74 -4.91 24.96 17.37
N ALA A 75 -5.66 24.70 16.30
CA ALA A 75 -6.80 23.79 16.36
C ALA A 75 -6.34 22.34 16.65
N PHE A 76 -5.24 21.91 16.05
CA PHE A 76 -4.69 20.57 16.30
C PHE A 76 -4.25 20.40 17.76
N GLU A 77 -3.54 21.38 18.31
CA GLU A 77 -3.13 21.38 19.71
C GLU A 77 -4.32 21.39 20.67
N SER A 78 -5.35 22.18 20.37
CA SER A 78 -6.60 22.19 21.13
C SER A 78 -7.29 20.81 21.12
N ASP A 79 -7.42 20.19 19.94
CA ASP A 79 -8.03 18.86 19.82
C ASP A 79 -7.21 17.81 20.61
N LEU A 80 -5.87 17.85 20.56
CA LEU A 80 -5.01 16.95 21.33
C LEU A 80 -5.17 17.09 22.83
N ASN A 81 -5.27 18.32 23.34
CA ASN A 81 -5.55 18.57 24.76
C ASN A 81 -6.96 18.12 25.17
N ASN A 82 -7.90 18.05 24.23
CA ASN A 82 -9.27 17.58 24.45
C ASN A 82 -9.45 16.07 24.24
N GLY A 83 -8.37 15.29 24.20
CA GLY A 83 -8.44 13.84 24.13
C GLY A 83 -8.46 13.26 22.71
N LEU A 84 -7.99 14.00 21.70
CA LEU A 84 -7.83 13.47 20.34
C LEU A 84 -6.78 12.35 20.31
N TYR A 85 -7.12 11.22 19.72
CA TYR A 85 -6.18 10.18 19.33
C TYR A 85 -6.52 9.64 17.93
N PHE A 86 -5.56 8.99 17.27
CA PHE A 86 -5.83 8.30 16.02
C PHE A 86 -6.12 6.83 16.30
N ASP A 87 -7.37 6.41 16.08
CA ASP A 87 -7.82 5.04 16.17
C ASP A 87 -7.60 4.35 14.82
N SER A 88 -6.88 3.24 14.78
CA SER A 88 -6.46 2.62 13.52
C SER A 88 -6.39 1.11 13.62
N SER A 89 -7.13 0.42 12.75
CA SER A 89 -7.00 -1.03 12.55
C SER A 89 -5.85 -1.41 11.61
N ILE A 90 -5.18 -0.44 10.96
CA ILE A 90 -4.13 -0.66 9.97
C ILE A 90 -2.85 -1.19 10.65
N PRO A 91 -2.43 -2.45 10.38
CA PRO A 91 -1.23 -3.02 10.99
C PRO A 91 0.04 -2.26 10.61
N GLN A 92 0.86 -1.94 11.60
CA GLN A 92 2.16 -1.31 11.40
C GLN A 92 3.18 -2.34 10.89
N GLY A 93 3.96 -1.98 9.86
CA GLY A 93 5.00 -2.86 9.30
C GLY A 93 4.52 -3.91 8.29
N PHE A 94 3.22 -3.92 7.93
CA PHE A 94 2.65 -4.88 6.96
C PHE A 94 2.55 -4.31 5.53
N GLY A 95 3.09 -3.12 5.28
CA GLY A 95 3.07 -2.49 3.95
C GLY A 95 1.71 -1.95 3.51
N VAL A 96 0.74 -1.86 4.41
CA VAL A 96 -0.65 -1.43 4.13
C VAL A 96 -0.96 0.04 4.42
N GLY A 97 0.07 0.86 4.69
CA GLY A 97 -0.05 2.33 4.69
C GLY A 97 -0.53 2.99 6.00
N SER A 98 -0.13 2.49 7.18
CA SER A 98 -0.51 3.08 8.47
C SER A 98 -0.07 4.55 8.63
N SER A 99 1.19 4.89 8.30
CA SER A 99 1.67 6.28 8.29
C SER A 99 0.93 7.13 7.26
N GLY A 100 0.67 6.57 6.08
CA GLY A 100 -0.07 7.22 5.01
C GLY A 100 -1.47 7.67 5.43
N ALA A 101 -2.22 6.79 6.11
CA ALA A 101 -3.55 7.11 6.60
C ALA A 101 -3.55 8.20 7.67
N LEU A 102 -2.58 8.18 8.59
CA LEU A 102 -2.43 9.21 9.62
C LEU A 102 -2.07 10.58 9.01
N VAL A 103 -1.10 10.61 8.11
CA VAL A 103 -0.69 11.83 7.39
C VAL A 103 -1.87 12.41 6.60
N ALA A 104 -2.61 11.57 5.88
CA ALA A 104 -3.80 11.97 5.14
C ALA A 104 -4.88 12.56 6.07
N ALA A 105 -5.09 11.95 7.24
CA ALA A 105 -6.06 12.43 8.23
C ALA A 105 -5.71 13.82 8.79
N ILE A 106 -4.43 14.04 9.09
CA ILE A 106 -3.94 15.32 9.59
C ILE A 106 -4.07 16.41 8.52
N TYR A 107 -3.66 16.11 7.29
CA TYR A 107 -3.81 17.05 6.18
C TYR A 107 -5.27 17.42 5.93
N ASP A 108 -6.17 16.43 5.87
CA ASP A 108 -7.60 16.69 5.64
C ASP A 108 -8.24 17.55 6.73
N ARG A 109 -7.82 17.37 7.98
CA ARG A 109 -8.42 18.06 9.14
C ARG A 109 -7.81 19.42 9.40
N TYR A 110 -6.51 19.59 9.22
CA TYR A 110 -5.78 20.76 9.71
C TYR A 110 -5.07 21.57 8.64
N CYS A 111 -4.98 21.13 7.38
CA CYS A 111 -4.45 21.99 6.32
C CYS A 111 -5.49 23.06 5.94
N GLU A 112 -5.09 24.33 5.92
CA GLU A 112 -6.01 25.45 5.66
C GLU A 112 -6.42 25.52 4.18
N GLU A 113 -5.45 25.37 3.27
CA GLU A 113 -5.65 25.44 1.81
C GLU A 113 -5.54 24.05 1.20
N LYS A 114 -6.44 23.15 1.61
CA LYS A 114 -6.39 21.76 1.17
C LYS A 114 -6.86 21.58 -0.27
N ILE A 115 -6.11 20.77 -1.02
CA ILE A 115 -6.50 20.29 -2.35
C ILE A 115 -7.62 19.26 -2.19
N SER A 116 -8.60 19.26 -3.09
CA SER A 116 -9.70 18.28 -3.09
C SER A 116 -9.20 16.82 -3.07
N LYS A 117 -9.93 15.92 -2.40
CA LYS A 117 -9.67 14.47 -2.44
C LYS A 117 -9.85 13.86 -3.84
N ASN A 118 -10.61 14.54 -4.71
CA ASN A 118 -10.84 14.19 -6.11
C ASN A 118 -10.24 15.26 -7.04
N PRO A 119 -8.90 15.42 -7.08
CA PRO A 119 -8.25 16.40 -7.93
C PRO A 119 -8.56 16.13 -9.40
N GLN A 120 -8.87 17.17 -10.16
CA GLN A 120 -9.16 17.06 -11.59
C GLN A 120 -7.89 17.27 -12.44
N GLN A 121 -6.87 17.94 -11.90
CA GLN A 121 -5.64 18.24 -12.60
C GLN A 121 -4.48 17.39 -12.09
N SER A 122 -3.59 16.98 -12.99
CA SER A 122 -2.37 16.23 -12.62
C SER A 122 -1.38 17.07 -11.79
N SER A 123 -1.43 18.40 -11.93
CA SER A 123 -0.69 19.35 -11.10
C SER A 123 -1.08 19.24 -9.63
N ASP A 124 -2.37 19.06 -9.33
CA ASP A 124 -2.87 18.92 -7.96
C ASP A 124 -2.33 17.65 -7.30
N ILE A 125 -2.33 16.53 -8.03
CA ILE A 125 -1.75 15.26 -7.55
C ILE A 125 -0.25 15.42 -7.28
N LYS A 126 0.48 16.13 -8.14
CA LYS A 126 1.91 16.43 -7.94
C LYS A 126 2.15 17.27 -6.69
N THR A 127 1.32 18.29 -6.45
CA THR A 127 1.42 19.14 -5.26
C THR A 127 1.09 18.37 -3.99
N LEU A 128 0.01 17.58 -3.99
CA LEU A 128 -0.34 16.66 -2.89
C LEU A 128 0.82 15.73 -2.57
N LYS A 129 1.41 15.09 -3.58
CA LYS A 129 2.57 14.22 -3.40
C LYS A 129 3.75 14.93 -2.75
N LYS A 130 4.06 16.17 -3.16
CA LYS A 130 5.14 16.95 -2.57
C LYS A 130 4.87 17.26 -1.09
N ILE A 131 3.66 17.68 -0.76
CA ILE A 131 3.24 17.95 0.63
C ILE A 131 3.34 16.67 1.46
N PHE A 132 2.75 15.59 0.96
CA PHE A 132 2.73 14.30 1.65
C PHE A 132 4.10 13.63 1.78
N SER A 133 4.99 13.83 0.80
CA SER A 133 6.38 13.38 0.88
C SER A 133 7.10 14.07 2.05
N TRP A 134 6.89 15.36 2.25
CA TRP A 134 7.44 16.08 3.41
C TRP A 134 6.81 15.56 4.70
N MET A 135 5.47 15.56 4.79
CA MET A 135 4.75 15.13 5.99
C MET A 135 5.15 13.72 6.46
N GLU A 136 5.24 12.75 5.55
CA GLU A 136 5.56 11.37 5.88
C GLU A 136 7.06 11.15 6.17
N SER A 137 7.94 12.05 5.73
CA SER A 137 9.37 11.96 6.02
C SER A 137 9.68 12.08 7.52
N TYR A 138 8.76 12.61 8.33
CA TYR A 138 8.85 12.53 9.79
C TYR A 138 8.98 11.09 10.32
N PHE A 139 8.27 10.14 9.71
CA PHE A 139 8.23 8.75 10.19
C PHE A 139 9.40 7.90 9.66
N HIS A 140 9.86 8.19 8.43
CA HIS A 140 10.78 7.30 7.70
C HIS A 140 12.05 8.00 7.18
N GLY A 141 12.24 9.28 7.47
CA GLY A 141 13.34 10.13 6.99
C GLY A 141 13.22 10.54 5.51
N LYS A 142 12.87 9.60 4.62
CA LYS A 142 12.64 9.85 3.20
C LYS A 142 11.36 9.18 2.74
N SER A 143 10.41 9.97 2.24
CA SER A 143 9.16 9.46 1.66
C SER A 143 8.99 9.86 0.19
N SER A 144 8.33 8.99 -0.58
CA SER A 144 7.87 9.30 -1.94
C SER A 144 6.58 10.14 -1.96
N GLY A 145 5.84 10.23 -0.85
CA GLY A 145 4.53 10.86 -0.75
C GLY A 145 3.39 10.06 -1.39
N ILE A 146 3.66 8.89 -1.97
CA ILE A 146 2.67 8.10 -2.71
C ILE A 146 1.62 7.50 -1.76
N ASP A 147 2.06 6.87 -0.66
CA ASP A 147 1.18 6.18 0.28
C ASP A 147 0.14 7.13 0.91
N PRO A 148 0.51 8.30 1.47
CA PRO A 148 -0.47 9.25 1.96
C PRO A 148 -1.34 9.85 0.85
N THR A 149 -0.83 10.02 -0.37
CA THR A 149 -1.64 10.47 -1.52
C THR A 149 -2.77 9.46 -1.80
N ILE A 150 -2.47 8.16 -1.81
CA ILE A 150 -3.47 7.10 -2.01
C ILE A 150 -4.50 7.11 -0.87
N CYS A 151 -4.04 7.17 0.38
CA CYS A 151 -4.91 7.16 1.55
C CYS A 151 -5.84 8.40 1.59
N TYR A 152 -5.34 9.57 1.16
CA TYR A 152 -6.10 10.81 1.11
C TYR A 152 -7.16 10.81 0.00
N MET A 153 -6.78 10.39 -1.21
CA MET A 153 -7.69 10.35 -2.35
C MET A 153 -8.73 9.24 -2.21
N GLY A 154 -8.35 8.11 -1.59
CA GLY A 154 -9.24 6.95 -1.47
C GLY A 154 -9.63 6.36 -2.83
N LEU A 155 -8.78 6.52 -3.84
CA LEU A 155 -9.00 6.06 -5.22
C LEU A 155 -7.85 5.15 -5.68
N PRO A 156 -8.10 4.21 -6.62
CA PRO A 156 -7.04 3.51 -7.32
C PRO A 156 -6.11 4.48 -8.05
N LEU A 157 -4.80 4.33 -7.86
CA LEU A 157 -3.78 5.15 -8.51
C LEU A 157 -2.87 4.30 -9.39
N LEU A 158 -2.75 4.70 -10.65
CA LEU A 158 -1.75 4.21 -11.58
C LEU A 158 -0.52 5.12 -11.51
N ILE A 159 0.61 4.49 -11.24
CA ILE A 159 1.93 5.08 -11.19
C ILE A 159 2.62 4.69 -12.49
N LYS A 160 2.75 5.59 -13.44
CA LYS A 160 3.49 5.29 -14.69
C LYS A 160 4.98 5.57 -14.55
N SER A 161 5.32 6.55 -13.71
CA SER A 161 6.69 6.89 -13.36
C SER A 161 6.72 7.61 -12.01
N LYS A 162 7.91 7.98 -11.54
CA LYS A 162 8.08 8.80 -10.34
C LYS A 162 7.29 10.11 -10.40
N ASP A 163 7.07 10.67 -11.59
CA ASP A 163 6.46 12.00 -11.74
C ASP A 163 5.09 11.96 -12.44
N GLU A 164 4.66 10.79 -12.93
CA GLU A 164 3.38 10.58 -13.60
C GLU A 164 2.49 9.64 -12.78
N LEU A 165 1.53 10.25 -12.09
CA LEU A 165 0.50 9.61 -11.29
C LEU A 165 -0.87 10.02 -11.85
N GLY A 166 -1.79 9.07 -11.94
CA GLY A 166 -3.17 9.34 -12.33
C GLY A 166 -4.13 8.40 -11.63
N SER A 167 -5.31 8.91 -11.26
CA SER A 167 -6.41 8.05 -10.83
C SER A 167 -6.88 7.21 -12.01
N VAL A 168 -7.11 5.91 -11.76
CA VAL A 168 -7.71 5.01 -12.74
C VAL A 168 -9.04 4.50 -12.23
N ARG A 169 -9.97 4.23 -13.15
CA ARG A 169 -11.18 3.50 -12.83
C ARG A 169 -10.88 2.03 -13.04
N LEU A 170 -11.04 1.25 -11.98
CA LEU A 170 -11.04 -0.19 -12.10
C LEU A 170 -12.41 -0.65 -12.60
N PRO A 171 -12.49 -1.84 -13.22
CA PRO A 171 -13.76 -2.50 -13.44
C PRO A 171 -14.59 -2.51 -12.14
N SER A 172 -15.91 -2.48 -12.23
CA SER A 172 -16.72 -2.59 -11.02
C SER A 172 -16.39 -3.91 -10.32
N ALA A 173 -16.02 -3.86 -9.04
CA ALA A 173 -15.88 -5.05 -8.22
C ALA A 173 -17.25 -5.76 -8.19
N SER A 174 -17.41 -6.76 -9.05
CA SER A 174 -18.62 -7.58 -9.11
C SER A 174 -18.40 -8.82 -8.26
N SER A 175 -19.46 -9.52 -7.86
CA SER A 175 -19.37 -10.82 -7.19
C SER A 175 -18.92 -11.92 -8.17
N GLY A 176 -17.95 -11.62 -9.05
CA GLY A 176 -17.32 -12.59 -9.94
C GLY A 176 -16.54 -13.63 -9.15
N ALA A 177 -16.27 -14.77 -9.80
CA ALA A 177 -15.57 -15.88 -9.18
C ALA A 177 -14.10 -15.55 -8.87
N GLY A 178 -13.50 -14.58 -9.59
CA GLY A 178 -12.11 -14.18 -9.42
C GLY A 178 -11.89 -13.31 -8.20
N ALA A 179 -10.67 -13.36 -7.66
CA ALA A 179 -10.28 -12.51 -6.53
C ALA A 179 -8.79 -12.18 -6.51
N VAL A 180 -8.51 -11.01 -5.93
CA VAL A 180 -7.24 -10.71 -5.28
C VAL A 180 -7.41 -10.95 -3.79
N PHE A 181 -6.47 -11.65 -3.16
CA PHE A 181 -6.50 -11.95 -1.73
C PHE A 181 -5.13 -11.79 -1.08
N LEU A 182 -5.11 -11.67 0.25
CA LEU A 182 -3.91 -11.66 1.06
C LEU A 182 -3.82 -12.93 1.91
N LEU A 183 -2.60 -13.41 2.10
CA LEU A 183 -2.25 -14.47 3.03
C LEU A 183 -1.30 -13.89 4.08
N ASN A 184 -1.66 -14.00 5.35
CA ASN A 184 -0.77 -13.55 6.42
C ASN A 184 0.38 -14.56 6.60
N SER A 185 1.61 -14.09 6.51
CA SER A 185 2.80 -14.94 6.68
C SER A 185 3.07 -15.32 8.15
N GLY A 186 2.36 -14.71 9.10
CA GLY A 186 2.45 -14.99 10.53
C GLY A 186 3.54 -14.20 11.26
N ALA A 187 4.42 -13.49 10.54
CA ALA A 187 5.43 -12.61 11.12
C ALA A 187 5.47 -11.28 10.35
N PRO A 188 5.74 -10.14 11.00
CA PRO A 188 5.97 -8.89 10.29
C PRO A 188 7.20 -9.00 9.38
N GLY A 189 7.18 -8.31 8.25
CA GLY A 189 8.33 -8.23 7.34
C GLY A 189 9.23 -7.06 7.72
N GLU A 190 10.55 -7.25 7.61
CA GLU A 190 11.52 -6.16 7.72
C GLU A 190 11.89 -5.65 6.33
N THR A 191 11.55 -4.39 6.03
CA THR A 191 11.81 -3.81 4.70
C THR A 191 13.30 -3.65 4.42
N GLN A 192 14.09 -3.22 5.40
CA GLN A 192 15.49 -2.86 5.18
C GLN A 192 16.36 -4.06 4.73
N PRO A 193 16.35 -5.23 5.40
CA PRO A 193 17.13 -6.38 4.94
C PRO A 193 16.75 -6.85 3.54
N MET A 194 15.46 -6.81 3.21
CA MET A 194 14.96 -7.21 1.88
C MET A 194 15.44 -6.24 0.79
N VAL A 195 15.46 -4.94 1.08
CA VAL A 195 16.02 -3.93 0.17
C VAL A 195 17.52 -4.14 -0.01
N GLU A 196 18.27 -4.43 1.06
CA GLU A 196 19.70 -4.72 0.96
C GLU A 196 19.98 -5.94 0.08
N ILE A 197 19.27 -7.06 0.28
CA ILE A 197 19.38 -8.25 -0.58
C ILE A 197 19.05 -7.90 -2.04
N PHE A 198 18.01 -7.10 -2.27
CA PHE A 198 17.63 -6.67 -3.62
C PHE A 198 18.73 -5.83 -4.28
N MET A 199 19.31 -4.88 -3.55
CA MET A 199 20.38 -4.01 -4.03
C MET A 199 21.67 -4.79 -4.31
N GLU A 200 21.98 -5.82 -3.50
CA GLU A 200 23.09 -6.73 -3.79
C GLU A 200 22.84 -7.54 -5.06
N LYS A 201 21.66 -8.15 -5.21
CA LYS A 201 21.27 -8.87 -6.45
C LYS A 201 21.31 -7.95 -7.69
N LEU A 202 20.96 -6.68 -7.54
CA LEU A 202 21.05 -5.69 -8.63
C LEU A 202 22.48 -5.46 -9.13
N LYS A 203 23.53 -5.86 -8.41
CA LYS A 203 24.91 -5.79 -8.92
C LYS A 203 25.16 -6.84 -10.01
N GLU A 204 24.40 -7.93 -10.01
CA GLU A 204 24.51 -9.00 -11.01
C GLU A 204 23.84 -8.61 -12.33
N GLU A 205 24.56 -8.74 -13.44
CA GLU A 205 24.03 -8.39 -14.77
C GLU A 205 22.84 -9.27 -15.18
N GLY A 206 22.89 -10.56 -14.88
CA GLY A 206 21.80 -11.50 -15.18
C GLY A 206 20.49 -11.10 -14.49
N PHE A 207 20.55 -10.76 -13.20
CA PHE A 207 19.39 -10.30 -12.43
C PHE A 207 18.86 -8.96 -12.94
N ARG A 208 19.74 -8.00 -13.26
CA ARG A 208 19.33 -6.73 -13.89
C ARG A 208 18.62 -6.91 -15.23
N ASN A 209 19.14 -7.79 -16.08
CA ASN A 209 18.54 -8.09 -17.38
C ASN A 209 17.20 -8.80 -17.24
N MET A 210 17.07 -9.75 -16.30
CA MET A 210 15.79 -10.40 -15.98
C MET A 210 14.77 -9.37 -15.48
N LEU A 211 15.16 -8.49 -14.55
CA LEU A 211 14.27 -7.45 -14.03
C LEU A 211 13.75 -6.55 -15.15
N LYS A 212 14.66 -5.99 -15.95
CA LYS A 212 14.30 -5.04 -17.00
C LYS A 212 13.46 -5.67 -18.12
N ASN A 213 13.87 -6.84 -18.60
CA ASN A 213 13.30 -7.42 -19.82
C ASN A 213 12.13 -8.39 -19.55
N GLN A 214 12.01 -8.92 -18.33
CA GLN A 214 10.98 -9.90 -17.97
C GLN A 214 10.07 -9.39 -16.85
N PHE A 215 10.62 -9.03 -15.69
CA PHE A 215 9.81 -8.63 -14.54
C PHE A 215 8.96 -7.41 -14.84
N VAL A 216 9.56 -6.32 -15.31
CA VAL A 216 8.84 -5.07 -15.69
C VAL A 216 7.80 -5.36 -16.77
N LYS A 217 8.16 -6.13 -17.79
CA LYS A 217 7.26 -6.50 -18.89
C LYS A 217 6.00 -7.21 -18.37
N TYR A 218 6.14 -8.21 -17.50
CA TYR A 218 5.01 -8.96 -16.97
C TYR A 218 4.20 -8.15 -15.96
N ASN A 219 4.85 -7.38 -15.09
CA ASN A 219 4.22 -6.45 -14.16
C ASN A 219 3.31 -5.46 -14.90
N ASP A 220 3.85 -4.79 -15.90
CA ASP A 220 3.15 -3.77 -16.67
C ASP A 220 1.98 -4.36 -17.48
N ALA A 221 2.16 -5.58 -18.00
CA ALA A 221 1.10 -6.30 -18.68
C ALA A 221 -0.03 -6.72 -17.71
N CYS A 222 0.31 -7.12 -16.47
CA CYS A 222 -0.70 -7.39 -15.45
C CYS A 222 -1.49 -6.13 -15.09
N ILE A 223 -0.82 -4.99 -14.94
CA ILE A 223 -1.47 -3.71 -14.63
C ILE A 223 -2.46 -3.33 -15.74
N LYS A 224 -2.05 -3.37 -17.01
CA LYS A 224 -2.93 -3.05 -18.15
C LYS A 224 -4.15 -3.96 -18.17
N ALA A 225 -3.92 -5.27 -18.11
CA ALA A 225 -4.97 -6.28 -18.10
C ALA A 225 -5.95 -6.09 -16.93
N PHE A 226 -5.44 -5.80 -15.73
CA PHE A 226 -6.26 -5.58 -14.55
C PHE A 226 -7.12 -4.32 -14.66
N VAL A 227 -6.56 -3.22 -15.17
CA VAL A 227 -7.30 -1.97 -15.40
C VAL A 227 -8.36 -2.13 -16.51
N GLU A 228 -8.06 -2.90 -17.54
CA GLU A 228 -9.00 -3.20 -18.65
C GLU A 228 -10.04 -4.27 -18.28
N GLY A 229 -9.83 -5.01 -17.18
CA GLY A 229 -10.71 -6.10 -16.76
C GLY A 229 -10.54 -7.40 -17.58
N ASP A 230 -9.42 -7.54 -18.30
CA ASP A 230 -9.15 -8.75 -19.10
C ASP A 230 -8.37 -9.78 -18.28
N THR A 231 -9.06 -10.87 -17.91
CA THR A 231 -8.49 -11.92 -17.06
C THR A 231 -7.50 -12.82 -17.81
N THR A 232 -7.63 -12.97 -19.14
CA THR A 232 -6.76 -13.88 -19.90
C THR A 232 -5.29 -13.44 -19.89
N PRO A 233 -4.93 -12.20 -20.33
CA PRO A 233 -3.57 -11.71 -20.25
C PRO A 233 -3.14 -11.46 -18.80
N LEU A 234 -4.06 -11.14 -17.88
CA LEU A 234 -3.72 -10.99 -16.46
C LEU A 234 -3.10 -12.28 -15.90
N PHE A 235 -3.81 -13.41 -16.01
CA PHE A 235 -3.31 -14.67 -15.44
C PHE A 235 -2.13 -15.27 -16.23
N SER A 236 -2.08 -15.07 -17.54
CA SER A 236 -0.91 -15.48 -18.35
C SER A 236 0.37 -14.77 -17.90
N ASN A 237 0.29 -13.49 -17.54
CA ASN A 237 1.44 -12.73 -17.04
C ASN A 237 1.69 -12.94 -15.54
N LEU A 238 0.65 -13.11 -14.71
CA LEU A 238 0.80 -13.46 -13.29
C LEU A 238 1.55 -14.78 -13.11
N LYS A 239 1.25 -15.81 -13.92
CA LYS A 239 1.99 -17.08 -13.89
C LYS A 239 3.49 -16.86 -14.10
N LYS A 240 3.85 -16.04 -15.09
CA LYS A 240 5.25 -15.73 -15.41
C LYS A 240 5.91 -14.90 -14.31
N LEU A 241 5.20 -13.91 -13.77
CA LEU A 241 5.69 -13.06 -12.68
C LEU A 241 5.92 -13.89 -11.40
N SER A 242 4.94 -14.70 -11.02
CA SER A 242 5.01 -15.63 -9.88
C SER A 242 6.19 -16.58 -10.00
N LYS A 243 6.42 -17.16 -11.20
CA LYS A 243 7.57 -18.01 -11.48
C LYS A 243 8.90 -17.27 -11.32
N LEU A 244 9.02 -16.06 -11.88
CA LEU A 244 10.23 -15.25 -11.73
C LEU A 244 10.56 -14.94 -10.27
N VAL A 245 9.53 -14.64 -9.46
CA VAL A 245 9.69 -14.40 -8.02
C VAL A 245 10.24 -15.63 -7.33
N LEU A 246 9.65 -16.80 -7.58
CA LEU A 246 10.12 -18.06 -7.01
C LEU A 246 11.59 -18.37 -7.38
N GLU A 247 11.97 -18.15 -8.64
CA GLU A 247 13.31 -18.47 -9.14
C GLU A 247 14.39 -17.47 -8.71
N ASN A 248 14.06 -16.18 -8.59
CA ASN A 248 15.05 -15.12 -8.46
C ASN A 248 15.00 -14.35 -7.14
N PHE A 249 13.89 -14.46 -6.40
CA PHE A 249 13.63 -13.71 -5.17
C PHE A 249 13.38 -14.64 -3.97
N GLU A 250 13.86 -15.88 -4.05
CA GLU A 250 13.70 -16.90 -3.02
C GLU A 250 13.95 -16.41 -1.58
N PRO A 251 15.02 -15.61 -1.28
CA PRO A 251 15.26 -15.12 0.08
C PRO A 251 14.21 -14.14 0.61
N MET A 252 13.43 -13.53 -0.30
CA MET A 252 12.38 -12.56 0.03
C MET A 252 11.00 -13.22 0.21
N ILE A 253 10.87 -14.51 -0.12
CA ILE A 253 9.64 -15.26 0.12
C ILE A 253 9.64 -15.71 1.60
N PRO A 254 8.56 -15.48 2.37
CA PRO A 254 8.50 -15.90 3.77
C PRO A 254 8.71 -17.42 3.94
N LYS A 255 9.38 -17.83 5.04
CA LYS A 255 9.92 -19.19 5.31
C LYS A 255 8.92 -20.37 5.36
N GLY A 256 7.67 -20.20 4.95
CA GLY A 256 6.68 -21.27 4.80
C GLY A 256 5.84 -21.17 3.54
N PHE A 257 6.22 -20.27 2.62
CA PHE A 257 5.43 -19.96 1.42
C PHE A 257 5.99 -20.58 0.16
N HIS A 258 7.23 -21.07 0.13
CA HIS A 258 7.85 -21.63 -1.08
C HIS A 258 7.07 -22.82 -1.65
N ASP A 259 6.68 -23.78 -0.81
CA ASP A 259 5.91 -24.94 -1.27
C ASP A 259 4.50 -24.53 -1.71
N LEU A 260 3.89 -23.59 -0.99
CA LEU A 260 2.60 -23.02 -1.37
C LEU A 260 2.68 -22.29 -2.72
N TRP A 261 3.80 -21.62 -2.98
CA TRP A 261 4.07 -20.92 -4.23
C TRP A 261 4.22 -21.89 -5.40
N LYS A 262 4.98 -22.97 -5.21
CA LYS A 262 5.15 -24.06 -6.18
C LYS A 262 3.81 -24.71 -6.50
N GLN A 263 3.04 -25.06 -5.47
CA GLN A 263 1.70 -25.65 -5.63
C GLN A 263 0.78 -24.77 -6.49
N GLY A 264 0.77 -23.45 -6.26
CA GLY A 264 -0.02 -22.52 -7.08
C GLY A 264 0.40 -22.50 -8.55
N LEU A 265 1.71 -22.53 -8.81
CA LEU A 265 2.27 -22.57 -10.17
C LEU A 265 1.97 -23.89 -10.91
N GLU A 266 1.96 -25.01 -10.20
CA GLU A 266 1.70 -26.35 -10.75
C GLU A 266 0.22 -26.60 -11.00
N SER A 267 -0.63 -26.22 -10.04
CA SER A 267 -2.09 -26.42 -10.12
C SER A 267 -2.80 -25.35 -10.94
N GLU A 268 -2.22 -24.16 -11.08
CA GLU A 268 -2.81 -22.96 -11.70
C GLU A 268 -4.12 -22.47 -11.05
N GLU A 269 -4.44 -22.95 -9.85
CA GLU A 269 -5.61 -22.51 -9.09
C GLU A 269 -5.45 -21.08 -8.55
N TYR A 270 -4.20 -20.70 -8.25
CA TYR A 270 -3.83 -19.35 -7.84
C TYR A 270 -2.38 -19.03 -8.21
N PHE A 271 -2.07 -17.73 -8.32
CA PHE A 271 -0.70 -17.25 -8.45
C PHE A 271 -0.37 -16.28 -7.31
N LEU A 272 0.79 -16.47 -6.70
CA LEU A 272 1.28 -15.62 -5.61
C LEU A 272 2.28 -14.59 -6.11
N LYS A 273 2.35 -13.47 -5.40
CA LYS A 273 3.38 -12.45 -5.52
C LYS A 273 3.70 -11.85 -4.15
N LEU A 274 4.87 -11.22 -4.06
CA LEU A 274 5.25 -10.49 -2.86
C LEU A 274 4.34 -9.27 -2.70
N CYS A 275 4.01 -8.95 -1.45
CA CYS A 275 3.38 -7.68 -1.09
C CYS A 275 4.43 -6.79 -0.42
N GLY A 276 4.69 -5.61 -0.98
CA GLY A 276 5.80 -4.76 -0.54
C GLY A 276 7.17 -5.42 -0.77
N SER A 277 8.10 -5.26 0.17
CA SER A 277 9.49 -5.71 0.03
C SER A 277 9.70 -7.22 0.15
N GLY A 278 8.72 -7.97 0.65
CA GLY A 278 8.87 -9.38 1.05
C GLY A 278 9.42 -9.55 2.48
N GLY A 279 9.86 -10.76 2.80
CA GLY A 279 10.45 -11.13 4.10
C GLY A 279 9.47 -11.41 5.24
N GLY A 280 8.20 -11.04 5.07
CA GLY A 280 7.11 -11.25 6.02
C GLY A 280 5.88 -10.43 5.65
N GLY A 281 5.00 -10.16 6.61
CA GLY A 281 3.75 -9.45 6.41
C GLY A 281 2.76 -10.28 5.59
N PHE A 282 2.23 -9.69 4.52
CA PHE A 282 1.31 -10.38 3.63
C PHE A 282 2.01 -10.94 2.37
N VAL A 283 1.49 -12.05 1.87
CA VAL A 283 1.71 -12.51 0.49
C VAL A 283 0.41 -12.31 -0.27
N MET A 284 0.49 -11.77 -1.48
CA MET A 284 -0.69 -11.49 -2.29
C MET A 284 -0.94 -12.61 -3.28
N GLY A 285 -2.20 -13.01 -3.41
CA GLY A 285 -2.64 -14.05 -4.33
C GLY A 285 -3.70 -13.56 -5.30
N PHE A 286 -3.75 -14.19 -6.47
CA PHE A 286 -4.74 -13.98 -7.51
C PHE A 286 -5.33 -15.32 -7.91
N THR A 287 -6.65 -15.39 -8.04
CA THR A 287 -7.36 -16.60 -8.48
C THR A 287 -8.54 -16.27 -9.38
N ARG A 288 -8.88 -17.21 -10.26
CA ARG A 288 -10.10 -17.16 -11.08
C ARG A 288 -11.32 -17.72 -10.35
N ASP A 289 -11.09 -18.50 -9.29
CA ASP A 289 -12.13 -19.15 -8.48
C ASP A 289 -11.72 -19.07 -7.00
N TYR A 290 -12.21 -18.03 -6.34
CA TYR A 290 -11.92 -17.78 -4.94
C TYR A 290 -12.56 -18.79 -4.02
N ASP A 291 -13.75 -19.31 -4.34
CA ASP A 291 -14.43 -20.24 -3.44
C ASP A 291 -13.61 -21.53 -3.35
N LYS A 292 -13.17 -22.06 -4.49
CA LYS A 292 -12.24 -23.19 -4.55
C LYS A 292 -10.88 -22.89 -3.89
N THR A 293 -10.31 -21.71 -4.18
CA THR A 293 -9.01 -21.32 -3.61
C THR A 293 -9.07 -21.11 -2.10
N SER A 294 -10.19 -20.59 -1.58
CA SER A 294 -10.38 -20.34 -0.16
C SER A 294 -10.42 -21.64 0.64
N GLU A 295 -11.03 -22.70 0.10
CA GLU A 295 -11.01 -24.02 0.72
C GLU A 295 -9.62 -24.67 0.64
N LEU A 296 -8.92 -24.55 -0.50
CA LEU A 296 -7.53 -25.01 -0.62
C LEU A 296 -6.58 -24.33 0.38
N LEU A 297 -6.81 -23.03 0.62
CA LEU A 297 -5.96 -22.18 1.45
C LEU A 297 -6.54 -21.92 2.84
N LYS A 298 -7.54 -22.68 3.29
CA LYS A 298 -8.32 -22.43 4.52
C LYS A 298 -7.45 -22.24 5.77
N LYS A 299 -6.36 -23.01 5.87
CA LYS A 299 -5.37 -22.91 6.96
C LYS A 299 -4.73 -21.51 7.07
N TYR A 300 -4.60 -20.81 5.95
CA TYR A 300 -3.97 -19.49 5.84
C TYR A 300 -4.96 -18.32 5.97
N GLN A 301 -6.27 -18.61 6.07
CA GLN A 301 -7.34 -17.62 6.24
C GLN A 301 -7.25 -16.47 5.22
N PRO A 302 -7.39 -16.76 3.91
CA PRO A 302 -7.21 -15.77 2.85
C PRO A 302 -8.18 -14.59 3.01
N GLU A 303 -7.64 -13.37 3.03
CA GLU A 303 -8.43 -12.13 3.14
C GLU A 303 -8.71 -11.58 1.74
N VAL A 304 -9.99 -11.45 1.34
CA VAL A 304 -10.35 -10.85 0.04
C VAL A 304 -10.04 -9.36 0.04
N VAL A 305 -9.33 -8.93 -1.00
CA VAL A 305 -9.04 -7.52 -1.27
C VAL A 305 -9.98 -6.96 -2.33
N TYR A 306 -10.20 -7.73 -3.39
CA TYR A 306 -10.93 -7.28 -4.58
C TYR A 306 -11.51 -8.48 -5.34
N ARG A 307 -12.74 -8.35 -5.86
CA ARG A 307 -13.46 -9.39 -6.63
C ARG A 307 -13.68 -8.92 -8.07
N PHE A 308 -13.57 -9.84 -9.02
CA PHE A 308 -13.75 -9.57 -10.45
C PHE A 308 -14.23 -10.81 -11.22
#